data_AF-A0A2L2YZ16-F1
#
_entry.id   AF-A0A2L2YZ16-F1
#
_cell.length_a   1.000
_cell.length_b   1.000
_cell.length_c   1.000
_cell.angle_alpha   90.00
_cell.angle_beta   90.00
_cell.angle_gamma   90.00
#
_symmetry.space_group_name_H-M   'P 1'
#
loop_
_entity.id
_entity.type
_entity.pdbx_description
1 polymer ?
#
loop_
_entity_poly.entity_id
_entity_poly.type
_entity_poly.pdbx_seq_one_letter_code
_entity_poly.pdbx_strand_id
1 'polypeptide(L)'
;SDVIEMLLMNVVPKSQKERAKKFLQLLQSNKELFSWTDKGEILYKQKLLPGTNITHLINNVLRNEKKQPKGQQVFFEAIKEMKIPEEYVINKKVFTDSPPVTSTPVLFARKILWLKY
;
A
#
# COMPACT_ATOMS: atom_id res chain seq x y z
N SER A 1 -8.90 -7.92 -12.64
CA SER A 1 -7.50 -7.45 -12.53
C SER A 1 -7.18 -6.38 -13.56
N ASP A 2 -7.52 -6.66 -14.82
CA ASP A 2 -7.05 -5.99 -16.03
C ASP A 2 -7.38 -4.48 -16.07
N VAL A 3 -8.51 -4.06 -15.49
CA VAL A 3 -8.87 -2.64 -15.33
C VAL A 3 -7.85 -1.89 -14.46
N ILE A 4 -7.38 -2.50 -13.36
CA ILE A 4 -6.38 -1.90 -12.48
C ILE A 4 -5.00 -1.86 -13.16
N GLU A 5 -4.63 -2.90 -13.92
CA GLU A 5 -3.40 -2.89 -14.72
C GLU A 5 -3.46 -1.77 -15.78
N MET A 6 -4.56 -1.65 -16.53
CA MET A 6 -4.77 -0.58 -17.51
C MET A 6 -4.67 0.82 -16.89
N LEU A 7 -5.37 1.06 -15.77
CA LEU A 7 -5.32 2.33 -15.05
C LEU A 7 -3.90 2.64 -14.54
N LEU A 8 -3.19 1.64 -14.00
CA LEU A 8 -1.79 1.79 -13.58
C LEU A 8 -0.88 2.17 -14.76
N MET A 9 -1.04 1.52 -15.91
CA MET A 9 -0.26 1.83 -17.11
C MET A 9 -0.58 3.21 -17.71
N ASN A 10 -1.69 3.83 -17.35
CA ASN A 10 -2.01 5.21 -17.75
C ASN A 10 -1.41 6.26 -16.79
N VAL A 11 -1.24 5.92 -15.51
CA VAL A 11 -0.67 6.83 -14.48
C VAL A 11 0.86 6.77 -14.43
N VAL A 12 1.46 5.60 -14.68
CA VAL A 12 2.91 5.38 -14.55
C VAL A 12 3.67 5.88 -15.81
N PRO A 13 4.78 6.64 -15.64
CA PRO A 13 5.64 7.08 -16.75
C PRO A 13 6.14 5.93 -17.62
N LYS A 14 6.30 6.17 -18.94
CA LYS A 14 6.69 5.12 -19.93
C LYS A 14 7.93 4.33 -19.50
N SER A 15 8.94 4.97 -18.92
CA SER A 15 10.18 4.35 -18.43
C SER A 15 10.02 3.43 -17.21
N GLN A 16 8.89 3.49 -16.52
CA GLN A 16 8.61 2.68 -15.31
C GLN A 16 7.52 1.62 -15.52
N LYS A 17 6.91 1.52 -16.72
CA LYS A 17 5.80 0.57 -16.99
C LYS A 17 6.20 -0.88 -16.76
N GLU A 18 7.37 -1.31 -17.24
CA GLU A 18 7.87 -2.67 -17.01
C GLU A 18 8.12 -2.97 -15.53
N ARG A 19 8.69 -2.01 -14.78
CA ARG A 19 8.87 -2.15 -13.32
C ARG A 19 7.51 -2.23 -12.62
N ALA A 20 6.54 -1.41 -13.02
CA ALA A 20 5.18 -1.43 -12.47
C ALA A 20 4.45 -2.75 -12.74
N LYS A 21 4.60 -3.32 -13.95
CA LYS A 21 4.01 -4.61 -14.32
C LYS A 21 4.59 -5.74 -13.48
N LYS A 22 5.92 -5.82 -13.37
CA LYS A 22 6.60 -6.81 -12.50
C LYS A 22 6.20 -6.65 -11.03
N PHE A 23 6.13 -5.42 -10.53
CA PHE A 23 5.71 -5.14 -9.16
C PHE A 23 4.24 -5.56 -8.90
N LEU A 24 3.34 -5.31 -9.85
CA LEU A 24 1.95 -5.76 -9.79
C LEU A 24 1.84 -7.29 -9.78
N GLN A 25 2.65 -7.98 -10.59
CA GLN A 25 2.73 -9.45 -10.60
C GLN A 25 3.24 -10.01 -9.26
N LEU A 26 4.26 -9.38 -8.66
CA LEU A 26 4.74 -9.74 -7.32
C LEU A 26 3.65 -9.57 -6.26
N LEU A 27 2.88 -8.47 -6.29
CA LEU A 27 1.73 -8.27 -5.41
C LEU A 27 0.62 -9.32 -5.61
N GLN A 28 0.43 -9.81 -6.84
CA GLN A 28 -0.57 -10.86 -7.14
C GLN A 28 -0.14 -12.27 -6.70
N SER A 29 1.15 -12.49 -6.38
CA SER A 29 1.69 -13.81 -6.03
C SER A 29 1.18 -14.36 -4.70
N ASN A 30 0.75 -13.50 -3.77
CA ASN A 30 0.22 -13.91 -2.46
C ASN A 30 -1.10 -13.16 -2.15
N LYS A 31 -2.20 -13.66 -2.74
CA LYS A 31 -3.54 -13.06 -2.61
C LYS A 31 -4.14 -13.16 -1.20
N GLU A 32 -3.70 -14.12 -0.39
CA GLU A 32 -4.16 -14.30 0.99
C GLU A 32 -3.64 -13.18 1.89
N LEU A 33 -2.38 -12.80 1.71
CA LEU A 33 -1.75 -11.69 2.41
C LEU A 33 -2.20 -10.34 1.84
N PHE A 34 -2.23 -10.19 0.51
CA PHE A 34 -2.49 -8.91 -0.14
C PHE A 34 -3.30 -9.06 -1.43
N SER A 35 -4.42 -8.34 -1.52
CA SER A 35 -5.24 -8.22 -2.73
C SER A 35 -5.95 -6.86 -2.77
N TRP A 36 -6.83 -6.65 -3.75
CA TRP A 36 -7.60 -5.41 -3.88
C TRP A 36 -8.96 -5.67 -4.53
N THR A 37 -9.93 -4.79 -4.26
CA THR A 37 -11.24 -4.76 -4.92
C THR A 37 -11.12 -4.23 -6.35
N ASP A 38 -12.15 -4.42 -7.18
CA ASP A 38 -12.20 -3.82 -8.53
C ASP A 38 -12.19 -2.28 -8.52
N LYS A 39 -12.49 -1.66 -7.37
CA LYS A 39 -12.35 -0.20 -7.14
C LYS A 39 -10.91 0.23 -6.82
N GLY A 40 -9.99 -0.73 -6.65
CA GLY A 40 -8.60 -0.50 -6.26
C GLY A 40 -8.38 -0.33 -4.76
N GLU A 41 -9.38 -0.61 -3.91
CA GLU A 41 -9.21 -0.58 -2.45
C GLU A 41 -8.49 -1.84 -1.99
N ILE A 42 -7.50 -1.70 -1.12
CA ILE A 42 -6.66 -2.81 -0.64
C ILE A 42 -7.43 -3.72 0.34
N LEU A 43 -7.22 -5.02 0.20
CA LEU A 43 -7.44 -6.02 1.25
C LEU A 43 -6.07 -6.52 1.71
N TYR A 44 -5.72 -6.27 2.96
CA TYR A 44 -4.48 -6.76 3.58
C TYR A 44 -4.83 -7.65 4.76
N LYS A 45 -4.31 -8.89 4.78
CA LYS A 45 -4.71 -9.95 5.73
C LYS A 45 -6.24 -10.08 5.83
N GLN A 46 -6.88 -10.12 4.65
CA GLN A 46 -8.34 -10.15 4.44
C GLN A 46 -9.12 -8.94 5.02
N LYS A 47 -8.46 -7.91 5.55
CA LYS A 47 -9.10 -6.68 6.05
C LYS A 47 -9.11 -5.60 4.97
N LEU A 48 -10.30 -5.12 4.63
CA LEU A 48 -10.49 -4.01 3.69
C LEU A 48 -9.98 -2.69 4.28
N LEU A 49 -9.23 -1.93 3.49
CA LEU A 49 -8.75 -0.58 3.80
C LEU A 49 -9.54 0.45 2.97
N PRO A 50 -10.68 0.96 3.47
CA PRO A 50 -11.60 1.76 2.65
C PRO A 50 -11.02 3.11 2.23
N GLY A 51 -11.29 3.52 0.99
CA GLY A 51 -10.78 4.75 0.37
C GLY A 51 -9.27 4.74 0.08
N THR A 52 -8.63 3.57 0.07
CA THR A 52 -7.29 3.40 -0.52
C THR A 52 -7.39 3.26 -2.05
N ASN A 53 -6.28 3.49 -2.76
CA ASN A 53 -6.21 3.23 -4.19
C ASN A 53 -4.85 2.63 -4.56
N ILE A 54 -4.86 1.38 -4.99
CA ILE A 54 -3.66 0.60 -5.34
C ILE A 54 -2.82 1.25 -6.45
N THR A 55 -3.42 1.94 -7.43
CA THR A 55 -2.64 2.57 -8.50
C THR A 55 -1.83 3.76 -7.98
N HIS A 56 -2.42 4.57 -7.09
CA HIS A 56 -1.72 5.66 -6.41
C HIS A 56 -0.64 5.15 -5.46
N LEU A 57 -0.88 4.02 -4.79
CA LEU A 57 0.06 3.40 -3.86
C LEU A 57 1.28 2.81 -4.58
N ILE A 58 1.08 2.07 -5.67
CA ILE A 58 2.16 1.59 -6.54
C ILE A 58 2.92 2.79 -7.14
N ASN A 59 2.23 3.78 -7.68
CA ASN A 59 2.84 4.99 -8.25
C ASN A 59 3.67 5.77 -7.22
N ASN A 60 3.23 5.87 -5.95
CA ASN A 60 4.01 6.45 -4.86
C ASN A 60 5.31 5.66 -4.58
N VAL A 61 5.22 4.33 -4.56
CA VAL A 61 6.39 3.44 -4.37
C VAL A 61 7.39 3.53 -5.53
N LEU A 62 6.91 3.73 -6.76
CA LEU A 62 7.75 3.85 -7.96
C LEU A 62 8.31 5.26 -8.21
N ARG A 63 7.82 6.29 -7.52
CA ARG A 63 8.23 7.69 -7.79
C ARG A 63 8.62 8.51 -6.56
N ASN A 64 8.46 7.97 -5.34
CA ASN A 64 8.67 8.70 -4.07
C ASN A 64 7.90 10.04 -4.06
N GLU A 65 6.60 9.98 -4.38
CA GLU A 65 5.80 11.20 -4.50
C GLU A 65 5.73 11.96 -3.17
N LYS A 66 5.77 13.31 -3.26
CA LYS A 66 5.69 14.20 -2.10
C LYS A 66 4.37 14.02 -1.32
N LYS A 67 3.27 13.78 -2.04
CA LYS A 67 1.95 13.53 -1.45
C LYS A 67 1.82 12.05 -1.10
N GLN A 68 1.48 11.79 0.16
CA GLN A 68 1.26 10.44 0.67
C GLN A 68 -0.18 9.99 0.36
N PRO A 69 -0.40 8.88 -0.36
CA PRO A 69 -1.73 8.30 -0.54
C PRO A 69 -2.26 7.67 0.76
N LYS A 70 -3.59 7.59 0.89
CA LYS A 70 -4.23 6.90 2.01
C LYS A 70 -3.79 5.42 2.03
N GLY A 71 -3.45 4.91 3.21
CA GLY A 71 -3.00 3.51 3.39
C GLY A 71 -1.52 3.26 3.10
N GLN A 72 -0.70 4.29 2.85
CA GLN A 72 0.72 4.14 2.52
C GLN A 72 1.50 3.29 3.54
N GLN A 73 1.33 3.53 4.85
CA GLN A 73 2.05 2.78 5.89
C GLN A 73 1.72 1.27 5.85
N VAL A 74 0.43 0.92 5.81
CA VAL A 74 -0.01 -0.48 5.72
C VAL A 74 0.44 -1.14 4.40
N PHE A 75 0.51 -0.38 3.31
CA PHE A 75 1.06 -0.86 2.05
C PHE A 75 2.59 -1.11 2.15
N PHE A 76 3.33 -0.28 2.88
CA PHE A 76 4.77 -0.48 3.10
C PHE A 76 5.03 -1.70 3.98
N GLU A 77 4.22 -1.92 5.02
CA GLU A 77 4.22 -3.14 5.82
C GLU A 77 3.96 -4.39 4.96
N ALA A 78 2.95 -4.35 4.10
CA ALA A 78 2.65 -5.45 3.17
C ALA A 78 3.83 -5.73 2.22
N ILE A 79 4.49 -4.69 1.67
CA ILE A 79 5.68 -4.85 0.81
C ILE A 79 6.84 -5.53 1.56
N LYS A 80 7.10 -5.13 2.81
CA LYS A 80 8.12 -5.77 3.68
C LYS A 80 7.77 -7.24 3.95
N GLU A 81 6.53 -7.53 4.31
CA GLU A 81 6.08 -8.88 4.68
C GLU A 81 6.01 -9.84 3.48
N MET A 82 5.64 -9.32 2.30
CA MET A 82 5.72 -10.05 1.03
C MET A 82 7.16 -10.26 0.53
N LYS A 83 8.18 -9.72 1.23
CA LYS A 83 9.61 -9.80 0.89
C LYS A 83 9.90 -9.32 -0.55
N ILE A 84 9.18 -8.29 -1.01
CA ILE A 84 9.36 -7.77 -2.37
C ILE A 84 10.77 -7.14 -2.49
N PRO A 85 11.60 -7.54 -3.48
CA PRO A 85 12.97 -7.05 -3.58
C PRO A 85 13.04 -5.54 -3.81
N GLU A 86 14.02 -4.88 -3.17
CA GLU A 86 14.11 -3.41 -3.19
C GLU A 86 14.38 -2.82 -4.59
N GLU A 87 14.86 -3.60 -5.55
CA GLU A 87 15.12 -3.18 -6.94
C GLU A 87 13.84 -2.75 -7.70
N TYR A 88 12.69 -3.20 -7.23
CA TYR A 88 11.36 -2.80 -7.71
C TYR A 88 10.81 -1.56 -6.97
N VAL A 89 11.49 -1.09 -5.91
CA VAL A 89 11.02 -0.02 -5.02
C VAL A 89 11.97 1.18 -5.10
N ILE A 90 11.49 2.26 -5.72
CA ILE A 90 12.24 3.53 -5.85
C ILE A 90 12.09 4.37 -4.58
N ASN A 91 10.93 4.32 -3.93
CA ASN A 91 10.70 5.00 -2.67
C ASN A 91 11.35 4.26 -1.49
N LYS A 92 12.62 4.55 -1.21
CA LYS A 92 13.36 3.95 -0.09
C LYS A 92 12.75 4.21 1.31
N LYS A 93 11.78 5.12 1.44
CA LYS A 93 10.98 5.27 2.68
C LYS A 93 10.16 4.03 3.04
N VAL A 94 9.98 3.09 2.09
CA VAL A 94 9.41 1.76 2.35
C VAL A 94 10.27 0.99 3.36
N PHE A 95 11.59 1.08 3.26
CA PHE A 95 12.52 0.26 4.06
C PHE A 95 13.09 1.00 5.27
N THR A 96 13.06 2.33 5.30
CA THR A 96 13.35 3.08 6.53
C THR A 96 12.34 2.71 7.61
N ASP A 97 12.82 2.40 8.82
CA ASP A 97 11.94 2.18 9.95
C ASP A 97 11.29 3.49 10.38
N SER A 98 10.03 3.64 9.97
CA SER A 98 9.11 4.57 10.63
C SER A 98 8.80 4.01 12.03
N PRO A 99 8.58 4.86 13.04
CA PRO A 99 8.15 4.38 14.36
C PRO A 99 6.90 3.50 14.19
N PRO A 100 6.78 2.39 14.93
CA PRO A 100 5.75 1.39 14.69
C PRO A 100 4.38 2.04 14.72
N VAL A 101 3.61 1.85 13.65
CA VAL A 101 2.18 2.15 13.69
C VAL A 101 1.59 1.22 14.73
N THR A 102 1.36 1.74 15.93
CA THR A 102 0.76 0.97 17.00
C THR A 102 -0.55 0.41 16.48
N SER A 103 -0.65 -0.91 16.55
CA SER A 103 -1.76 -1.69 16.02
C SER A 103 -3.03 -1.37 16.79
N THR A 104 -3.69 -0.26 16.44
CA THR A 104 -4.96 0.14 17.02
C THR A 104 -6.02 -0.87 16.58
N PRO A 105 -6.52 -1.76 17.46
CA PRO A 105 -7.65 -2.59 17.09
C PRO A 105 -8.84 -1.67 16.85
N VAL A 106 -9.48 -1.81 15.69
CA VAL A 106 -10.67 -1.03 15.33
C VAL A 106 -11.89 -1.58 16.09
N LEU A 107 -11.89 -1.43 17.42
CA LEU A 107 -12.99 -1.76 18.32
C LEU A 107 -13.04 -0.75 19.48
N PHE A 108 -13.99 0.19 19.38
CA PHE A 108 -14.63 0.93 20.47
C PHE A 108 -13.81 1.39 21.69
N ALA A 109 -13.49 2.68 21.74
CA ALA A 109 -13.32 3.42 23.00
C ALA A 109 -14.14 4.74 22.98
N ARG A 110 -15.46 4.61 23.13
CA ARG A 110 -16.31 5.72 23.58
C ARG A 110 -15.93 6.06 25.03
N LYS A 111 -15.07 7.05 25.26
CA LYS A 111 -15.18 7.99 26.41
C LYS A 111 -14.10 9.08 26.40
N ILE A 112 -14.58 10.32 26.45
CA ILE A 112 -13.92 11.46 27.10
C ILE A 112 -14.04 11.24 28.64
N LEU A 113 -13.28 11.99 29.47
CA LEU A 113 -13.08 11.85 30.93
C LEU A 113 -12.09 10.70 31.28
N TRP A 114 -11.15 10.77 32.22
CA TRP A 114 -10.58 11.79 33.14
C TRP A 114 -9.11 11.33 33.41
N LEU A 115 -8.14 12.08 33.94
CA LEU A 115 -8.01 13.45 34.50
C LEU A 115 -6.52 13.90 34.35
N LYS A 116 -6.07 14.92 35.09
CA LYS A 116 -4.69 15.04 35.61
C LYS A 116 -4.75 15.27 37.12
N TYR A 117 -3.90 14.58 37.88
CA TYR A 117 -3.42 14.99 39.20
C TYR A 117 -1.99 15.51 39.04
#